data_AF-A0A1C6NZS1-F1
#
_entry.id   AF-A0A1C6NZS1-F1
#
_cell.length_a   1.000
_cell.length_b   1.000
_cell.length_c   1.000
_cell.angle_alpha   90.00
_cell.angle_beta   90.00
_cell.angle_gamma   90.00
#
_symmetry.space_group_name_H-M   'P 1'
#
loop_
_entity.id
_entity.type
_entity.pdbx_description
1 polymer ?
#
loop_
_entity_poly.entity_id
_entity_poly.type
_entity_poly.pdbx_seq_one_letter_code
_entity_poly.pdbx_strand_id
1 'polypeptide(L)' 'MSHPGPSAVEITLSEDERAELMRRAGLPDRRPAERARIILACAEGMSNAGAARAVGVALK' A
#
# COMPACT_ATOMS: atom_id res chain seq x y z
N MET A 1 27.37 5.97 3.97
CA MET A 1 26.26 5.22 4.62
C MET A 1 24.98 5.95 4.27
N SER A 2 24.02 5.31 3.60
CA SER A 2 22.75 5.98 3.28
C SER A 2 21.97 6.11 4.58
N HIS A 3 21.73 7.33 5.04
CA HIS A 3 20.87 7.53 6.19
C HIS A 3 19.44 7.12 5.81
N PRO A 4 18.77 6.28 6.62
CA PRO A 4 17.36 6.00 6.39
C PRO A 4 16.58 7.32 6.43
N GLY A 5 15.61 7.45 5.53
CA GLY A 5 14.67 8.56 5.57
C GLY A 5 13.87 8.56 6.89
N PRO A 6 13.08 9.62 7.14
CA PRO A 6 12.22 9.70 8.30
C PRO A 6 11.30 8.47 8.38
N SER A 7 10.93 8.08 9.61
CA SER A 7 9.99 6.98 9.82
C SER A 7 8.70 7.24 9.05
N ALA A 8 8.19 6.20 8.39
CA ALA A 8 6.87 6.28 7.79
C ALA A 8 5.84 6.57 8.88
N VAL A 9 4.94 7.52 8.61
CA VAL A 9 3.79 7.82 9.45
C VAL A 9 2.72 6.76 9.18
N GLU A 10 1.93 6.44 10.21
CA GLU A 10 0.79 5.53 10.09
C GLU A 10 -0.22 6.04 9.05
N ILE A 11 -0.75 5.13 8.23
CA ILE A 11 -1.80 5.44 7.26
C ILE A 11 -3.14 5.05 7.89
N THR A 12 -3.89 6.04 8.35
CA THR A 12 -5.26 5.87 8.83
C THR A 12 -6.25 6.18 7.70
N LEU A 13 -7.21 5.30 7.48
CA LEU A 13 -8.26 5.46 6.47
C LEU A 13 -9.63 5.52 7.15
N SER A 14 -10.46 6.45 6.72
CA SER A 14 -11.90 6.38 6.95
C SER A 14 -12.52 5.16 6.25
N GLU A 15 -13.76 4.84 6.61
CA GLU A 15 -14.50 3.74 5.98
C GLU A 15 -14.72 3.98 4.48
N ASP A 16 -15.05 5.22 4.08
CA ASP A 16 -15.26 5.60 2.69
C ASP A 16 -13.97 5.50 1.86
N GLU A 17 -12.84 5.95 2.41
CA GLU A 17 -11.53 5.82 1.75
C GLU A 17 -11.11 4.37 1.60
N ARG A 18 -11.37 3.54 2.62
CA ARG A 18 -11.12 2.10 2.56
C ARG A 18 -11.99 1.45 1.48
N ALA A 19 -13.28 1.79 1.41
CA ALA A 19 -14.19 1.30 0.38
C ALA A 19 -13.76 1.71 -1.04
N GLU A 20 -13.35 2.96 -1.22
CA GLU A 20 -12.80 3.47 -2.47
C GLU A 20 -11.57 2.68 -2.92
N LEU A 21 -10.62 2.44 -2.01
CA LEU A 21 -9.40 1.70 -2.30
C LEU A 21 -9.68 0.23 -2.61
N MET A 22 -10.59 -0.41 -1.88
CA MET A 22 -11.03 -1.78 -2.18
C MET A 22 -11.64 -1.88 -3.59
N ARG A 23 -12.47 -0.90 -3.99
CA ARG A 23 -12.99 -0.85 -5.36
C ARG A 23 -11.88 -0.69 -6.39
N ARG A 24 -10.93 0.21 -6.16
CA ARG A 24 -9.79 0.44 -7.07
C ARG A 24 -8.87 -0.78 -7.20
N ALA A 25 -8.68 -1.54 -6.13
CA ALA A 25 -7.85 -2.74 -6.11
C ALA A 25 -8.33 -3.83 -7.09
N GLY A 26 -9.62 -3.83 -7.42
CA GLY A 26 -10.27 -4.74 -8.38
C GLY A 26 -10.40 -4.21 -9.80
N LEU A 27 -9.96 -2.97 -10.09
CA LEU A 27 -10.00 -2.43 -11.45
C LEU A 27 -8.98 -3.15 -12.37
N PRO A 28 -9.27 -3.26 -13.68
CA PRO A 28 -8.37 -3.90 -14.64
C PRO A 28 -7.07 -3.12 -14.85
N ASP A 29 -7.08 -1.82 -14.57
CA ASP A 29 -5.89 -0.97 -14.66
C ASP A 29 -4.86 -1.36 -13.59
N ARG A 30 -3.80 -2.03 -14.03
CA ARG A 30 -2.77 -2.60 -13.17
C ARG A 30 -2.18 -1.58 -12.18
N ARG A 31 -1.78 -0.39 -12.66
CA ARG A 31 -1.09 0.61 -11.81
C ARG A 31 -1.98 1.18 -10.70
N PRO A 32 -3.20 1.69 -10.99
CA PRO A 32 -4.15 2.09 -9.94
C PRO A 32 -4.48 0.97 -8.95
N ALA A 33 -4.72 -0.25 -9.45
CA ALA A 33 -5.06 -1.39 -8.62
C ALA A 33 -3.90 -1.78 -7.67
N GLU A 34 -2.68 -1.82 -8.18
CA GLU A 34 -1.48 -2.11 -7.40
C GLU A 34 -1.25 -1.06 -6.31
N ARG A 35 -1.37 0.23 -6.63
CA ARG A 35 -1.26 1.32 -5.64
C ARG A 35 -2.32 1.21 -4.55
N ALA A 36 -3.56 0.88 -4.91
CA ALA A 36 -4.63 0.73 -3.93
C ALA A 36 -4.34 -0.42 -2.95
N ARG A 37 -3.84 -1.56 -3.45
CA ARG A 37 -3.44 -2.69 -2.59
C ARG A 37 -2.27 -2.34 -1.67
N ILE A 38 -1.29 -1.57 -2.13
CA ILE A 38 -0.17 -1.11 -1.29
C ILE A 38 -0.69 -0.25 -0.13
N ILE A 39 -1.56 0.72 -0.43
CA ILE A 39 -2.10 1.62 0.60
C ILE A 39 -2.92 0.83 1.63
N LEU A 40 -3.76 -0.11 1.17
CA LEU A 40 -4.53 -0.98 2.07
C LEU A 40 -3.63 -1.82 2.98
N ALA A 41 -2.59 -2.45 2.43
CA ALA A 41 -1.64 -3.23 3.22
C ALA A 41 -0.90 -2.39 4.27
N CYS A 42 -0.45 -1.18 3.90
CA CYS A 42 0.20 -0.28 4.84
C CYS A 42 -0.79 0.22 5.92
N ALA A 43 -2.05 0.47 5.58
CA ALA A 43 -3.09 0.84 6.52
C ALA A 43 -3.51 -0.30 7.46
N GLU A 44 -3.16 -1.54 7.14
CA GLU A 44 -3.28 -2.71 8.01
C GLU A 44 -2.04 -2.91 8.90
N GLY A 45 -1.09 -1.98 8.86
CA GLY A 45 0.13 -2.02 9.68
C GLY A 45 1.25 -2.87 9.09
N MET A 46 1.17 -3.28 7.82
CA MET A 46 2.28 -3.99 7.19
C MET A 46 3.49 -3.05 7.01
N SER A 47 4.69 -3.59 7.24
CA SER A 47 5.93 -2.90 6.88
C SER A 47 6.04 -2.71 5.36
N ASN A 48 6.81 -1.73 4.91
CA ASN A 48 7.04 -1.49 3.48
C ASN A 48 7.48 -2.76 2.72
N ALA A 49 8.37 -3.56 3.32
CA ALA A 49 8.82 -4.82 2.74
C ALA A 49 7.71 -5.88 2.72
N GLY A 50 6.86 -5.92 3.76
CA GLY A 50 5.70 -6.80 3.83
C GLY A 50 4.66 -6.45 2.76
N ALA A 51 4.30 -5.18 2.65
CA ALA A 51 3.36 -4.67 1.65
C ALA A 51 3.86 -4.97 0.22
N ALA A 52 5.14 -4.71 -0.07
CA ALA A 52 5.75 -5.01 -1.38
C ALA A 52 5.64 -6.50 -1.75
N ARG A 53 5.90 -7.40 -0.79
CA ARG A 53 5.72 -8.85 -0.98
C ARG A 53 4.26 -9.22 -1.22
N ALA A 54 3.33 -8.67 -0.44
CA ALA A 54 1.90 -8.95 -0.54
C ALA A 54 1.32 -8.54 -1.91
N VAL A 55 1.81 -7.44 -2.49
CA VAL A 55 1.37 -6.97 -3.81
C VAL A 55 2.17 -7.54 -4.99
N GLY A 56 3.16 -8.41 -4.72
CA GLY A 56 4.00 -9.03 -5.75
C GLY A 56 4.99 -8.06 -6.40
N VAL A 57 5.25 -6.91 -5.77
CA VAL A 57 6.26 -5.95 -6.22
C VAL A 57 7.58 -6.40 -5.61
N ALA A 58 8.35 -7.18 -6.36
CA ALA A 58 9.69 -7.54 -5.94
C ALA A 58 10.55 -6.28 -5.82
N LEU A 59 11.06 -6.00 -4.62
CA LEU A 59 12.19 -5.08 -4.45
C LEU A 59 13.38 -5.72 -5.17
N LYS A 60 13.85 -5.08 -6.24
CA LYS A 60 15.02 -5.52 -6.99
C LYS A 60 16.28 -4.91 -6.40
#